data_AF-A0A974KXZ3-F1
#
_entry.id   AF-A0A974KXZ3-F1
#
_cell.length_a   1.000
_cell.length_b   1.000
_cell.length_c   1.000
_cell.angle_alpha   90.00
_cell.angle_beta   90.00
_cell.angle_gamma   90.00
#
_symmetry.space_group_name_H-M   'P 1'
#
loop_
_entity.id
_entity.type
_entity.pdbx_description
1 polymer ?
#
loop_
_entity_poly.entity_id
_entity_poly.type
_entity_poly.pdbx_seq_one_letter_code
_entity_poly.pdbx_strand_id
1 'polypeptide(L)'
;MKTKRISGFQWALTIFVFFVVTMALSLILRDFQASIGIKRFVFSINNLAPFIAAIICIIAFKNKRTQLAGLNFSIDIRVIERIILALILPLIIFIIGMMSFNRFADSFILLQANDLSVSVFTIIVGHIFMAFFAEFGFRSYLQNIVESKVNTFFASIIVGLMYSIWTINTTYGMQYAGYHFLYTFMFSMIVGELIRATKGRTIYIAMLFHAAMTFAQVFLFSEETGDLFSMKVIALSTTIVGIIFILLSLVIRFILYKTTNQSLDEVESNNYLDHVNDDTDDSNKTSNSELDKKETSHQSLQENNVTHTQTNESEVQDSDHHLKSSSKYTEDRRSSVVDNVKEEINDIHKSNK
;
A
#
# COMPACT_ATOMS: atom_id res chain seq x y z
N MET A 1 12.72 21.48 25.66
CA MET A 1 13.30 20.92 24.41
C MET A 1 12.40 21.29 23.23
N LYS A 2 12.90 21.94 22.18
CA LYS A 2 12.20 22.13 20.88
C LYS A 2 13.19 21.76 19.73
N THR A 3 12.75 21.82 18.46
CA THR A 3 13.51 21.51 17.21
C THR A 3 13.80 20.03 16.81
N LYS A 4 12.90 19.07 17.11
CA LYS A 4 12.96 17.69 16.54
C LYS A 4 12.24 17.48 15.19
N ARG A 5 11.33 18.37 14.77
CA ARG A 5 10.52 18.22 13.54
C ARG A 5 11.16 18.93 12.33
N ILE A 6 11.06 18.34 11.14
CA ILE A 6 11.43 18.98 9.86
C ILE A 6 10.41 20.11 9.56
N SER A 7 10.85 21.21 8.93
CA SER A 7 9.91 22.28 8.54
C SER A 7 8.98 21.81 7.42
N GLY A 8 7.76 22.35 7.34
CA GLY A 8 6.78 21.95 6.30
C GLY A 8 7.34 22.06 4.88
N PHE A 9 8.06 23.16 4.60
CA PHE A 9 8.76 23.36 3.34
C PHE A 9 9.83 22.29 3.07
N GLN A 10 10.70 21.99 4.05
CA GLN A 10 11.73 20.95 3.86
C GLN A 10 11.12 19.56 3.69
N TRP A 11 10.02 19.25 4.38
CA TRP A 11 9.30 17.99 4.25
C TRP A 11 8.74 17.82 2.83
N ALA A 12 7.97 18.79 2.35
CA ALA A 12 7.39 18.78 1.01
C ALA A 12 8.47 18.75 -0.09
N LEU A 13 9.53 19.56 0.06
CA LEU A 13 10.65 19.60 -0.88
C LEU A 13 11.45 18.28 -0.89
N THR A 14 11.58 17.59 0.26
CA THR A 14 12.23 16.28 0.33
C THR A 14 11.45 15.22 -0.45
N ILE A 15 10.12 15.19 -0.27
CA ILE A 15 9.21 14.27 -0.98
C ILE A 15 9.22 14.56 -2.49
N PHE A 16 9.14 15.84 -2.89
CA PHE A 16 9.18 16.27 -4.29
C PHE A 16 10.50 15.91 -4.98
N VAL A 17 11.65 16.26 -4.37
CA VAL A 17 12.97 15.96 -4.95
C VAL A 17 13.20 14.45 -5.03
N PHE A 18 12.85 13.69 -3.98
CA PHE A 18 12.92 12.23 -4.03
C PHE A 18 12.13 11.66 -5.22
N PHE A 19 10.90 12.13 -5.42
CA PHE A 19 10.03 11.61 -6.48
C PHE A 19 10.51 11.97 -7.87
N VAL A 20 10.81 13.25 -8.12
CA VAL A 20 11.28 13.71 -9.44
C VAL A 20 12.61 13.05 -9.82
N VAL A 21 13.55 12.92 -8.87
CA VAL A 21 14.82 12.21 -9.10
C VAL A 21 14.58 10.71 -9.35
N THR A 22 13.67 10.07 -8.59
CA THR A 22 13.30 8.65 -8.82
C THR A 22 12.72 8.45 -10.22
N MET A 23 11.78 9.29 -10.66
CA MET A 23 11.17 9.18 -12.00
C MET A 23 12.20 9.44 -13.11
N ALA A 24 13.02 10.49 -12.99
CA ALA A 24 14.04 10.82 -13.98
C ALA A 24 15.11 9.72 -14.10
N LEU A 25 15.63 9.22 -12.98
CA LEU A 25 16.58 8.10 -12.98
C LEU A 25 15.95 6.81 -13.52
N SER A 26 14.66 6.56 -13.29
CA SER A 26 13.98 5.37 -13.83
C SER A 26 13.86 5.38 -15.36
N LEU A 27 13.81 6.57 -15.98
CA LEU A 27 13.90 6.71 -17.43
C LEU A 27 15.35 6.51 -17.89
N ILE A 28 16.31 7.24 -17.31
CA ILE A 28 17.73 7.18 -17.69
C ILE A 28 18.28 5.75 -17.57
N LEU A 29 18.06 5.08 -16.43
CA LEU A 29 18.58 3.75 -16.18
C LEU A 29 17.97 2.69 -17.12
N ARG A 30 16.74 2.89 -17.61
CA ARG A 30 16.05 1.95 -18.51
C ARG A 30 16.83 1.67 -19.79
N ASP A 31 17.51 2.69 -20.29
CA ASP A 31 18.28 2.64 -21.52
C ASP A 31 19.68 2.02 -21.28
N PHE A 32 20.22 2.15 -20.05
CA PHE A 32 21.45 1.47 -19.61
C PHE A 32 21.29 -0.01 -19.25
N GLN A 33 20.06 -0.56 -19.17
CA GLN A 33 19.84 -1.99 -18.84
C GLN A 33 20.63 -2.93 -19.75
N ALA A 34 20.71 -2.64 -21.05
CA ALA A 34 21.41 -3.49 -22.01
C ALA A 34 22.91 -3.59 -21.70
N SER A 35 23.53 -2.51 -21.20
CA SER A 35 24.95 -2.41 -20.90
C SER A 35 25.41 -3.27 -19.71
N ILE A 36 24.47 -3.76 -18.88
CA ILE A 36 24.77 -4.62 -17.73
C ILE A 36 24.79 -6.11 -18.11
N GLY A 37 24.18 -6.50 -19.24
CA GLY A 37 24.10 -7.90 -19.69
C GLY A 37 23.17 -8.81 -18.87
N ILE A 38 22.58 -8.32 -17.78
CA ILE A 38 21.62 -9.07 -16.94
C ILE A 38 20.19 -8.90 -17.50
N LYS A 39 19.45 -10.01 -17.57
CA LYS A 39 18.05 -10.03 -18.05
C LYS A 39 17.12 -9.29 -17.08
N ARG A 40 16.17 -8.52 -17.60
CA ARG A 40 15.25 -7.67 -16.80
C ARG A 40 14.47 -8.42 -15.71
N PHE A 41 14.09 -9.68 -15.94
CA PHE A 41 13.39 -10.52 -14.95
C PHE A 41 14.31 -11.02 -13.82
N VAL A 42 15.62 -10.96 -13.99
CA VAL A 42 16.59 -11.28 -12.93
C VAL A 42 16.92 -10.01 -12.15
N PHE A 43 17.25 -8.93 -12.86
CA PHE A 43 17.50 -7.63 -12.24
C PHE A 43 17.12 -6.49 -13.20
N SER A 44 16.14 -5.70 -12.77
CA SER A 44 15.76 -4.43 -13.38
C SER A 44 16.61 -3.30 -12.77
N ILE A 45 17.46 -2.67 -13.59
CA ILE A 45 18.31 -1.54 -13.18
C ILE A 45 17.47 -0.36 -12.65
N ASN A 46 16.24 -0.20 -13.13
CA ASN A 46 15.33 0.87 -12.73
C ASN A 46 15.03 0.85 -11.22
N ASN A 47 15.09 -0.31 -10.57
CA ASN A 47 14.87 -0.47 -9.14
C ASN A 47 15.96 0.22 -8.29
N LEU A 48 17.10 0.59 -8.90
CA LEU A 48 18.15 1.38 -8.27
C LEU A 48 17.82 2.89 -8.19
N ALA A 49 16.85 3.39 -8.97
CA ALA A 49 16.44 4.79 -8.97
C ALA A 49 15.98 5.31 -7.59
N PRO A 50 15.04 4.67 -6.86
CA PRO A 50 14.63 5.13 -5.53
C PRO A 50 15.74 5.03 -4.48
N PHE A 51 16.68 4.09 -4.61
CA PHE A 51 17.86 3.98 -3.76
C PHE A 51 18.81 5.18 -3.95
N ILE A 52 19.13 5.51 -5.20
CA ILE A 52 19.97 6.67 -5.54
C ILE A 52 19.28 7.98 -5.13
N ALA A 53 17.96 8.11 -5.36
CA ALA A 53 17.19 9.26 -4.93
C ALA A 53 17.21 9.45 -3.41
N ALA A 54 17.06 8.38 -2.63
CA ALA A 54 17.21 8.42 -1.18
C ALA A 54 18.62 8.89 -0.77
N ILE A 55 19.69 8.35 -1.37
CA ILE A 55 21.07 8.78 -1.08
C ILE A 55 21.28 10.26 -1.39
N ILE A 56 20.81 10.74 -2.55
CA ILE A 56 20.90 12.16 -2.94
C ILE A 56 20.18 13.04 -1.91
N CYS A 57 18.97 12.68 -1.49
CA CYS A 57 18.24 13.45 -0.49
C CYS A 57 18.89 13.37 0.91
N ILE A 58 19.37 12.20 1.34
CA ILE A 58 20.13 12.02 2.60
C ILE A 58 21.40 12.89 2.61
N ILE A 59 22.07 13.09 1.47
CA ILE A 59 23.25 13.95 1.34
C ILE A 59 22.86 15.43 1.29
N ALA A 60 21.88 15.82 0.47
CA ALA A 60 21.51 17.21 0.23
C ALA A 60 20.78 17.88 1.41
N PHE A 61 19.82 17.19 2.04
CA PHE A 61 18.97 17.80 3.07
C PHE A 61 19.61 17.79 4.47
N LYS A 62 19.19 18.74 5.31
CA LYS A 62 19.64 18.86 6.71
C LYS A 62 18.91 17.85 7.62
N ASN A 63 19.25 17.84 8.90
CA ASN A 63 18.68 16.95 9.93
C ASN A 63 18.90 15.45 9.68
N LYS A 64 20.16 15.04 9.45
CA LYS A 64 20.55 13.63 9.14
C LYS A 64 19.92 12.59 10.08
N ARG A 65 19.71 12.91 11.36
CA ARG A 65 19.03 12.03 12.34
C ARG A 65 17.62 11.62 11.90
N THR A 66 16.86 12.51 11.27
CA THR A 66 15.51 12.21 10.76
C THR A 66 15.59 11.55 9.38
N GLN A 67 16.54 11.96 8.54
CA GLN A 67 16.82 11.33 7.24
C GLN A 67 17.18 9.84 7.36
N LEU A 68 17.81 9.45 8.47
CA LEU A 68 18.25 8.08 8.77
C LEU A 68 17.34 7.35 9.79
N ALA A 69 16.25 7.96 10.25
CA ALA A 69 15.44 7.39 11.33
C ALA A 69 14.73 6.07 10.94
N GLY A 70 14.42 5.87 9.65
CA GLY A 70 13.85 4.63 9.12
C GLY A 70 14.88 3.58 8.66
N LEU A 71 16.18 3.82 8.91
CA LEU A 71 17.32 3.00 8.45
C LEU A 71 18.06 2.34 9.63
N ASN A 72 17.34 1.56 10.44
CA ASN A 72 17.89 0.84 11.58
C ASN A 72 18.12 -0.65 11.24
N PHE A 73 19.38 -1.08 11.20
CA PHE A 73 19.78 -2.45 10.85
C PHE A 73 19.84 -3.43 12.05
N SER A 74 19.36 -3.03 13.24
CA SER A 74 19.24 -3.95 14.37
C SER A 74 17.93 -4.75 14.31
N ILE A 75 17.97 -6.02 14.74
CA ILE A 75 16.82 -6.92 14.80
C ILE A 75 16.29 -6.98 16.24
N ASP A 76 14.97 -7.12 16.39
CA ASP A 76 14.32 -7.50 17.65
C ASP A 76 13.18 -8.51 17.40
N ILE A 77 12.53 -8.97 18.47
CA ILE A 77 11.43 -9.94 18.39
C ILE A 77 10.23 -9.43 17.56
N ARG A 78 9.96 -8.12 17.57
CA ARG A 78 8.90 -7.48 16.77
C ARG A 78 9.25 -7.49 15.29
N VAL A 79 10.52 -7.28 14.92
CA VAL A 79 10.99 -7.46 13.54
C VAL A 79 10.84 -8.90 13.09
N ILE A 80 11.15 -9.89 13.94
CA ILE A 80 10.99 -11.32 13.60
C ILE A 80 9.51 -11.66 13.37
N GLU A 81 8.61 -11.20 14.24
CA GLU A 81 7.15 -11.31 14.07
C GLU A 81 6.69 -10.72 12.73
N ARG A 82 7.13 -9.48 12.41
CA ARG A 82 6.80 -8.81 11.15
C ARG A 82 7.41 -9.49 9.91
N ILE A 83 8.59 -10.10 10.03
CA ILE A 83 9.19 -10.91 8.95
C ILE A 83 8.35 -12.17 8.68
N ILE A 84 7.85 -12.84 9.71
CA ILE A 84 6.95 -14.00 9.55
C ILE A 84 5.66 -13.58 8.82
N LEU A 85 5.04 -12.47 9.23
CA LEU A 85 3.88 -11.90 8.53
C LEU A 85 4.20 -11.48 7.09
N ALA A 86 5.39 -10.92 6.83
CA ALA A 86 5.87 -10.55 5.50
C ALA A 86 6.08 -11.74 4.55
N LEU A 87 6.14 -12.97 5.05
CA LEU A 87 6.19 -14.20 4.25
C LEU A 87 4.83 -14.90 4.16
N ILE A 88 4.00 -14.83 5.21
CA ILE A 88 2.65 -15.39 5.24
C ILE A 88 1.69 -14.62 4.31
N LEU A 89 1.73 -13.28 4.31
CA LEU A 89 0.81 -12.47 3.52
C LEU A 89 0.96 -12.71 2.00
N PRO A 90 2.17 -12.75 1.41
CA PRO A 90 2.36 -13.20 0.04
C PRO A 90 1.81 -14.62 -0.18
N LEU A 91 2.15 -15.58 0.68
CA LEU A 91 1.70 -16.97 0.53
C LEU A 91 0.17 -17.08 0.40
N ILE A 92 -0.58 -16.33 1.22
CA ILE A 92 -2.05 -16.27 1.13
C ILE A 92 -2.52 -15.64 -0.18
N ILE A 93 -1.91 -14.54 -0.62
CA ILE A 93 -2.22 -13.86 -1.90
C ILE A 93 -2.03 -14.82 -3.08
N PHE A 94 -0.92 -15.59 -3.10
CA PHE A 94 -0.64 -16.56 -4.16
C PHE A 94 -1.54 -17.81 -4.07
N ILE A 95 -1.91 -18.28 -2.88
CA ILE A 95 -2.90 -19.37 -2.72
C ILE A 95 -4.26 -18.96 -3.30
N ILE A 96 -4.74 -17.74 -3.02
CA ILE A 96 -5.97 -17.21 -3.63
C ILE A 96 -5.82 -17.07 -5.15
N GLY A 97 -4.64 -16.66 -5.63
CA GLY A 97 -4.31 -16.63 -7.06
C GLY A 97 -4.42 -18.01 -7.71
N MET A 98 -3.68 -19.00 -7.20
CA MET A 98 -3.66 -20.39 -7.71
C MET A 98 -5.07 -21.02 -7.69
N MET A 99 -5.87 -20.80 -6.65
CA MET A 99 -7.27 -21.25 -6.62
C MET A 99 -8.14 -20.58 -7.68
N SER A 100 -7.88 -19.30 -7.99
CA SER A 100 -8.60 -18.56 -9.03
C SER A 100 -8.23 -19.04 -10.44
N PHE A 101 -6.93 -19.25 -10.71
CA PHE A 101 -6.44 -19.82 -11.97
C PHE A 101 -7.03 -21.21 -12.22
N ASN A 102 -6.94 -22.11 -11.24
CA ASN A 102 -7.50 -23.46 -11.32
C ASN A 102 -9.03 -23.54 -11.46
N ARG A 103 -9.76 -22.41 -11.32
CA ARG A 103 -11.22 -22.35 -11.37
C ARG A 103 -11.78 -21.55 -12.55
N PHE A 104 -11.02 -20.60 -13.08
CA PHE A 104 -11.51 -19.62 -14.06
C PHE A 104 -10.59 -19.42 -15.28
N ALA A 105 -9.44 -20.11 -15.31
CA ALA A 105 -8.48 -20.15 -16.42
C ALA A 105 -7.94 -21.58 -16.60
N ASP A 106 -6.99 -21.77 -17.53
CA ASP A 106 -6.43 -23.07 -17.88
C ASP A 106 -5.33 -23.55 -16.90
N SER A 107 -5.56 -23.38 -15.58
CA SER A 107 -4.58 -23.59 -14.51
C SER A 107 -3.42 -22.59 -14.56
N PHE A 108 -2.24 -22.95 -14.05
CA PHE A 108 -0.98 -22.21 -14.14
C PHE A 108 0.20 -23.19 -14.23
N ILE A 109 1.25 -22.84 -14.97
CA ILE A 109 2.47 -23.66 -15.10
C ILE A 109 3.56 -23.14 -14.15
N LEU A 110 4.07 -24.03 -13.29
CA LEU A 110 5.22 -23.77 -12.43
C LEU A 110 6.48 -23.63 -13.30
N LEU A 111 7.24 -22.56 -13.07
CA LEU A 111 8.49 -22.28 -13.79
C LEU A 111 9.56 -23.35 -13.50
N GLN A 112 9.67 -24.35 -14.38
CA GLN A 112 10.61 -25.46 -14.20
C GLN A 112 12.06 -24.99 -14.34
N ALA A 113 12.92 -25.50 -13.45
CA ALA A 113 14.31 -25.06 -13.35
C ALA A 113 15.19 -25.44 -14.56
N ASN A 114 14.70 -26.32 -15.44
CA ASN A 114 15.44 -26.87 -16.59
C ASN A 114 15.24 -26.04 -17.87
N ASP A 115 14.04 -25.47 -18.07
CA ASP A 115 13.71 -24.63 -19.24
C ASP A 115 14.20 -23.18 -19.07
N LEU A 116 14.69 -22.86 -17.87
CA LEU A 116 15.22 -21.57 -17.49
C LEU A 116 16.65 -21.35 -17.98
N SER A 117 16.80 -20.41 -18.92
CA SER A 117 18.10 -19.88 -19.36
C SER A 117 18.98 -19.19 -18.29
N VAL A 118 18.53 -19.14 -17.03
CA VAL A 118 19.21 -18.57 -15.86
C VAL A 118 18.76 -19.33 -14.60
N SER A 119 19.67 -19.73 -13.72
CA SER A 119 19.31 -20.55 -12.55
C SER A 119 18.30 -19.87 -11.60
N VAL A 120 17.41 -20.67 -11.00
CA VAL A 120 16.42 -20.18 -10.01
C VAL A 120 17.09 -19.46 -8.83
N PHE A 121 18.27 -19.91 -8.39
CA PHE A 121 19.05 -19.23 -7.36
C PHE A 121 19.46 -17.81 -7.77
N THR A 122 19.89 -17.63 -9.03
CA THR A 122 20.23 -16.31 -9.59
C THR A 122 19.00 -15.40 -9.63
N ILE A 123 17.81 -15.94 -9.95
CA ILE A 123 16.55 -15.19 -9.93
C ILE A 123 16.21 -14.75 -8.49
N ILE A 124 16.26 -15.66 -7.51
CA ILE A 124 16.03 -15.33 -6.08
C ILE A 124 16.96 -14.20 -5.61
N VAL A 125 18.27 -14.33 -5.87
CA VAL A 125 19.27 -13.31 -5.49
C VAL A 125 18.98 -11.97 -6.18
N GLY A 126 18.65 -11.98 -7.47
CA GLY A 126 18.29 -10.78 -8.23
C GLY A 126 17.04 -10.07 -7.69
N HIS A 127 15.99 -10.83 -7.35
CA HIS A 127 14.78 -10.32 -6.71
C HIS A 127 15.03 -9.73 -5.31
N ILE A 128 15.91 -10.34 -4.50
CA ILE A 128 16.31 -9.77 -3.21
C ILE A 128 17.02 -8.42 -3.39
N PHE A 129 17.91 -8.27 -4.38
CA PHE A 129 18.53 -6.97 -4.67
C PHE A 129 17.54 -5.95 -5.23
N MET A 130 16.65 -6.33 -6.15
CA MET A 130 15.58 -5.46 -6.66
C MET A 130 14.67 -4.94 -5.53
N ALA A 131 14.28 -5.82 -4.61
CA ALA A 131 13.50 -5.50 -3.42
C ALA A 131 14.25 -4.58 -2.45
N PHE A 132 15.53 -4.86 -2.18
CA PHE A 132 16.37 -4.05 -1.31
C PHE A 132 16.45 -2.60 -1.81
N PHE A 133 16.79 -2.38 -3.08
CA PHE A 133 16.94 -1.02 -3.61
C PHE A 133 15.61 -0.25 -3.68
N ALA A 134 14.52 -0.92 -4.04
CA ALA A 134 13.18 -0.32 -4.05
C ALA A 134 12.72 0.08 -2.64
N GLU A 135 12.71 -0.86 -1.69
CA GLU A 135 12.14 -0.64 -0.36
C GLU A 135 13.08 0.15 0.58
N PHE A 136 14.39 0.21 0.31
CA PHE A 136 15.28 1.19 0.94
C PHE A 136 14.79 2.61 0.66
N GLY A 137 14.52 2.93 -0.61
CA GLY A 137 14.04 4.25 -1.01
C GLY A 137 12.61 4.54 -0.55
N PHE A 138 11.66 3.65 -0.84
CA PHE A 138 10.24 3.90 -0.55
C PHE A 138 9.84 3.69 0.92
N ARG A 139 10.44 2.76 1.66
CA ARG A 139 10.06 2.45 3.06
C ARG A 139 11.06 2.94 4.09
N SER A 140 12.32 2.55 3.91
CA SER A 140 13.35 2.83 4.91
C SER A 140 13.70 4.32 4.94
N TYR A 141 13.54 4.99 3.79
CA TYR A 141 13.70 6.43 3.67
C TYR A 141 12.35 7.17 3.58
N LEU A 142 11.62 7.07 2.45
CA LEU A 142 10.49 7.96 2.16
C LEU A 142 9.33 7.83 3.16
N GLN A 143 8.85 6.62 3.48
CA GLN A 143 7.77 6.43 4.46
C GLN A 143 8.07 7.14 5.78
N ASN A 144 9.27 6.94 6.35
CA ASN A 144 9.69 7.59 7.59
C ASN A 144 9.77 9.14 7.47
N ILE A 145 10.09 9.69 6.29
CA ILE A 145 10.01 11.13 6.05
C ILE A 145 8.56 11.60 6.05
N VAL A 146 7.66 10.91 5.34
CA VAL A 146 6.23 11.24 5.30
C VAL A 146 5.61 11.14 6.70
N GLU A 147 5.93 10.08 7.44
CA GLU A 147 5.50 9.83 8.83
C GLU A 147 6.00 10.87 9.86
N SER A 148 6.95 11.75 9.49
CA SER A 148 7.34 12.87 10.36
C SER A 148 6.30 14.00 10.44
N LYS A 149 5.20 13.90 9.67
CA LYS A 149 4.11 14.88 9.60
C LYS A 149 2.69 14.29 9.58
N VAL A 150 2.49 13.04 9.20
CA VAL A 150 1.18 12.37 9.16
C VAL A 150 1.26 10.95 9.71
N ASN A 151 0.14 10.39 10.16
CA ASN A 151 0.11 9.02 10.65
C ASN A 151 0.46 7.98 9.56
N THR A 152 0.82 6.77 9.98
CA THR A 152 1.23 5.68 9.06
C THR A 152 0.16 5.34 8.01
N PHE A 153 -1.13 5.54 8.28
CA PHE A 153 -2.17 5.29 7.28
C PHE A 153 -2.05 6.27 6.10
N PHE A 154 -2.08 7.58 6.37
CA PHE A 154 -1.93 8.59 5.33
C PHE A 154 -0.54 8.57 4.68
N ALA A 155 0.51 8.24 5.44
CA ALA A 155 1.85 8.03 4.88
C ALA A 155 1.87 6.87 3.87
N SER A 156 1.24 5.75 4.20
CA SER A 156 1.16 4.58 3.32
C SER A 156 0.35 4.85 2.05
N ILE A 157 -0.69 5.69 2.13
CA ILE A 157 -1.46 6.18 0.98
C ILE A 157 -0.57 7.04 0.07
N ILE A 158 0.11 8.05 0.64
CA ILE A 158 1.00 8.95 -0.12
C ILE A 158 2.10 8.16 -0.83
N VAL A 159 2.82 7.31 -0.08
CA VAL A 159 3.87 6.45 -0.63
C VAL A 159 3.29 5.44 -1.62
N GLY A 160 2.06 4.95 -1.41
CA GLY A 160 1.37 4.03 -2.31
C GLY A 160 0.99 4.64 -3.66
N LEU A 161 0.53 5.89 -3.68
CA LEU A 161 0.30 6.63 -4.92
C LEU A 161 1.63 6.84 -5.66
N MET A 162 2.67 7.31 -4.96
CA MET A 162 4.00 7.55 -5.54
C MET A 162 4.63 6.27 -6.10
N TYR A 163 4.60 5.17 -5.33
CA TYR A 163 5.10 3.86 -5.74
C TYR A 163 4.33 3.33 -6.96
N SER A 164 3.01 3.47 -6.98
CA SER A 164 2.16 2.98 -8.07
C SER A 164 2.31 3.78 -9.36
N ILE A 165 2.58 5.09 -9.27
CA ILE A 165 2.95 5.91 -10.45
C ILE A 165 4.35 5.52 -10.96
N TRP A 166 5.30 5.29 -10.06
CA TRP A 166 6.68 4.89 -10.42
C TRP A 166 6.74 3.56 -11.17
N THR A 167 5.94 2.59 -10.74
CA THR A 167 5.94 1.23 -11.29
C THR A 167 4.84 0.99 -12.34
N ILE A 168 4.10 2.01 -12.78
CA ILE A 168 2.91 1.81 -13.62
C ILE A 168 3.25 1.16 -14.97
N ASN A 169 2.63 0.01 -15.25
CA ASN A 169 2.82 -0.70 -16.50
C ASN A 169 1.68 -0.39 -17.48
N THR A 170 1.96 0.47 -18.47
CA THR A 170 1.03 0.83 -19.55
C THR A 170 1.21 0.02 -20.83
N THR A 171 2.20 -0.89 -20.90
CA THR A 171 2.53 -1.67 -22.10
C THR A 171 1.38 -2.58 -22.54
N TYR A 172 0.62 -3.12 -21.59
CA TYR A 172 -0.53 -4.01 -21.84
C TYR A 172 -1.88 -3.25 -21.83
N GLY A 173 -1.85 -1.93 -22.07
CA GLY A 173 -3.03 -1.07 -22.19
C GLY A 173 -3.62 -0.59 -20.86
N MET A 174 -4.55 0.37 -20.96
CA MET A 174 -5.05 1.12 -19.80
C MET A 174 -5.83 0.29 -18.78
N GLN A 175 -6.52 -0.78 -19.19
CA GLN A 175 -7.21 -1.67 -18.25
C GLN A 175 -6.21 -2.44 -17.40
N TYR A 176 -5.16 -3.00 -18.01
CA TYR A 176 -4.07 -3.67 -17.28
C TYR A 176 -3.38 -2.69 -16.33
N ALA A 177 -3.05 -1.48 -16.81
CA ALA A 177 -2.43 -0.42 -16.01
C ALA A 177 -3.26 -0.06 -14.76
N GLY A 178 -4.59 -0.04 -14.87
CA GLY A 178 -5.50 0.21 -13.74
C GLY A 178 -5.44 -0.89 -12.66
N TYR A 179 -5.46 -2.16 -13.06
CA TYR A 179 -5.32 -3.28 -12.10
C TYR A 179 -3.89 -3.38 -11.54
N HIS A 180 -2.87 -3.08 -12.35
CA HIS A 180 -1.48 -2.99 -11.89
C HIS A 180 -1.31 -1.87 -10.86
N PHE A 181 -1.90 -0.70 -11.07
CA PHE A 181 -1.90 0.40 -10.11
C PHE A 181 -2.61 0.00 -8.79
N LEU A 182 -3.77 -0.64 -8.86
CA LEU A 182 -4.48 -1.15 -7.68
C LEU A 182 -3.63 -2.17 -6.90
N TYR A 183 -3.01 -3.11 -7.62
CA TYR A 183 -2.07 -4.09 -7.05
C TYR A 183 -0.94 -3.40 -6.28
N THR A 184 -0.22 -2.48 -6.91
CA THR A 184 0.97 -1.85 -6.31
C THR A 184 0.61 -0.83 -5.23
N PHE A 185 -0.60 -0.24 -5.28
CA PHE A 185 -1.13 0.61 -4.23
C PHE A 185 -1.42 -0.21 -2.98
N MET A 186 -2.14 -1.33 -3.11
CA MET A 186 -2.45 -2.19 -1.97
C MET A 186 -1.20 -2.88 -1.42
N PHE A 187 -0.29 -3.34 -2.27
CA PHE A 187 1.05 -3.80 -1.89
C PHE A 187 1.74 -2.77 -0.97
N SER A 188 1.73 -1.49 -1.36
CA SER A 188 2.33 -0.42 -0.57
C SER A 188 1.66 -0.23 0.80
N MET A 189 0.32 -0.29 0.85
CA MET A 189 -0.44 -0.21 2.09
C MET A 189 -0.15 -1.39 3.04
N ILE A 190 0.01 -2.61 2.51
CA ILE A 190 0.40 -3.79 3.29
C ILE A 190 1.81 -3.61 3.88
N VAL A 191 2.78 -3.15 3.09
CA VAL A 191 4.14 -2.92 3.58
C VAL A 191 4.17 -1.82 4.65
N GLY A 192 3.42 -0.72 4.45
CA GLY A 192 3.28 0.34 5.45
C GLY A 192 2.69 -0.13 6.78
N GLU A 193 1.67 -0.98 6.74
CA GLU A 193 1.07 -1.61 7.92
C GLU A 193 2.04 -2.61 8.60
N LEU A 194 2.82 -3.38 7.81
CA LEU A 194 3.85 -4.30 8.30
C LEU A 194 5.02 -3.60 9.02
N ILE A 195 5.50 -2.46 8.50
CA ILE A 195 6.68 -1.77 9.03
C ILE A 195 6.38 -0.79 10.18
N ARG A 196 5.10 -0.54 10.51
CA ARG A 196 4.74 0.40 11.59
C ARG A 196 5.35 -0.01 12.94
N ALA A 197 5.78 0.99 13.70
CA ALA A 197 6.25 0.86 15.07
C ALA A 197 7.41 -0.15 15.26
N THR A 198 8.18 -0.38 14.20
CA THR A 198 9.44 -1.14 14.18
C THR A 198 10.65 -0.31 14.65
N LYS A 199 10.44 0.95 15.05
CA LYS A 199 11.51 1.88 15.51
C LYS A 199 12.63 2.03 14.46
N GLY A 200 12.21 2.15 13.20
CA GLY A 200 13.09 2.29 12.03
C GLY A 200 13.64 0.99 11.46
N ARG A 201 13.27 -0.18 12.00
CA ARG A 201 13.79 -1.49 11.57
C ARG A 201 13.01 -2.04 10.38
N THR A 202 12.82 -1.20 9.37
CA THR A 202 11.85 -1.41 8.27
C THR A 202 12.39 -2.31 7.15
N ILE A 203 13.70 -2.21 6.86
CA ILE A 203 14.31 -2.75 5.62
C ILE A 203 14.12 -4.25 5.45
N TYR A 204 14.35 -5.06 6.50
CA TYR A 204 14.26 -6.52 6.41
C TYR A 204 12.83 -7.00 6.09
N ILE A 205 11.84 -6.36 6.71
CA ILE A 205 10.41 -6.70 6.58
C ILE A 205 9.93 -6.36 5.17
N ALA A 206 10.22 -5.14 4.71
CA ALA A 206 9.80 -4.67 3.40
C ALA A 206 10.51 -5.40 2.27
N MET A 207 11.83 -5.59 2.38
CA MET A 207 12.64 -6.34 1.40
C MET A 207 12.14 -7.77 1.25
N LEU A 208 11.85 -8.48 2.35
CA LEU A 208 11.36 -9.87 2.27
C LEU A 208 9.95 -9.95 1.69
N PHE A 209 9.04 -9.02 2.04
CA PHE A 209 7.72 -8.95 1.40
C PHE A 209 7.82 -8.69 -0.11
N HIS A 210 8.59 -7.68 -0.53
CA HIS A 210 8.77 -7.32 -1.93
C HIS A 210 9.44 -8.47 -2.72
N ALA A 211 10.50 -9.07 -2.17
CA ALA A 211 11.18 -10.21 -2.79
C ALA A 211 10.25 -11.41 -2.93
N ALA A 212 9.51 -11.78 -1.88
CA ALA A 212 8.55 -12.89 -1.92
C ALA A 212 7.42 -12.65 -2.94
N MET A 213 6.82 -11.45 -2.95
CA MET A 213 5.77 -11.08 -3.91
C MET A 213 6.27 -11.17 -5.35
N THR A 214 7.36 -10.49 -5.68
CA THR A 214 7.87 -10.42 -7.05
C THR A 214 8.45 -11.75 -7.52
N PHE A 215 9.14 -12.51 -6.66
CA PHE A 215 9.64 -13.84 -7.00
C PHE A 215 8.50 -14.82 -7.26
N ALA A 216 7.45 -14.82 -6.43
CA ALA A 216 6.32 -15.71 -6.61
C ALA A 216 5.51 -15.39 -7.88
N GLN A 217 5.41 -14.12 -8.31
CA GLN A 217 4.86 -13.78 -9.63
C GLN A 217 5.66 -14.44 -10.76
N VAL A 218 7.00 -14.35 -10.73
CA VAL A 218 7.86 -14.96 -11.75
C VAL A 218 7.84 -16.50 -11.67
N PHE A 219 7.82 -17.09 -10.48
CA PHE A 219 7.94 -18.54 -10.29
C PHE A 219 6.63 -19.31 -10.53
N LEU A 220 5.47 -18.70 -10.23
CA LEU A 220 4.16 -19.34 -10.36
C LEU A 220 3.40 -18.90 -11.62
N PHE A 221 3.61 -17.68 -12.09
CA PHE A 221 2.77 -17.01 -13.10
C PHE A 221 3.61 -16.34 -14.20
N SER A 222 4.76 -16.93 -14.59
CA SER A 222 5.62 -16.39 -15.65
C SER A 222 4.92 -16.26 -17.00
N GLU A 223 4.12 -17.26 -17.38
CA GLU A 223 3.40 -17.32 -18.66
C GLU A 223 2.25 -16.31 -18.72
N GLU A 224 1.72 -15.94 -17.55
CA GLU A 224 0.66 -14.95 -17.36
C GLU A 224 1.13 -13.48 -17.49
N THR A 225 2.39 -13.26 -17.86
CA THR A 225 3.01 -11.93 -17.90
C THR A 225 2.43 -11.07 -19.03
N GLY A 226 1.42 -10.29 -18.67
CA GLY A 226 0.74 -9.35 -19.57
C GLY A 226 -0.75 -9.65 -19.77
N ASP A 227 -1.26 -10.77 -19.26
CA ASP A 227 -2.69 -11.05 -19.31
C ASP A 227 -3.49 -10.18 -18.32
N LEU A 228 -4.67 -9.76 -18.77
CA LEU A 228 -5.58 -8.88 -18.06
C LEU A 228 -6.41 -9.60 -16.99
N PHE A 229 -6.78 -10.87 -17.19
CA PHE A 229 -7.42 -11.68 -16.14
C PHE A 229 -6.42 -11.97 -15.01
N SER A 230 -5.18 -12.29 -15.36
CA SER A 230 -4.11 -12.60 -14.40
C SER A 230 -3.73 -11.39 -13.55
N MET A 231 -3.62 -10.21 -14.17
CA MET A 231 -3.46 -8.95 -13.45
C MET A 231 -4.68 -8.61 -12.57
N LYS A 232 -5.91 -8.91 -13.01
CA LYS A 232 -7.13 -8.77 -12.18
C LYS A 232 -7.08 -9.67 -10.95
N VAL A 233 -6.75 -10.96 -11.11
CA VAL A 233 -6.66 -11.94 -10.01
C VAL A 233 -5.63 -11.49 -8.97
N ILE A 234 -4.42 -11.13 -9.40
CA ILE A 234 -3.35 -10.71 -8.48
C ILE A 234 -3.72 -9.41 -7.77
N ALA A 235 -4.29 -8.42 -8.48
CA ALA A 235 -4.73 -7.16 -7.88
C ALA A 235 -5.85 -7.34 -6.86
N LEU A 236 -6.90 -8.11 -7.19
CA LEU A 236 -8.04 -8.34 -6.31
C LEU A 236 -7.68 -9.22 -5.12
N SER A 237 -6.88 -10.28 -5.32
CA SER A 237 -6.32 -11.11 -4.23
C SER A 237 -5.53 -10.26 -3.23
N THR A 238 -4.59 -9.43 -3.73
CA THR A 238 -3.83 -8.49 -2.91
C THR A 238 -4.75 -7.51 -2.19
N THR A 239 -5.78 -6.98 -2.87
CA THR A 239 -6.77 -6.04 -2.33
C THR A 239 -7.56 -6.64 -1.16
N ILE A 240 -8.06 -7.87 -1.31
CA ILE A 240 -8.81 -8.56 -0.27
C ILE A 240 -7.93 -8.81 0.96
N VAL A 241 -6.73 -9.37 0.76
CA VAL A 241 -5.79 -9.65 1.86
C VAL A 241 -5.33 -8.37 2.56
N GLY A 242 -5.05 -7.31 1.80
CA GLY A 242 -4.60 -6.02 2.35
C GLY A 242 -5.68 -5.31 3.16
N ILE A 243 -6.93 -5.27 2.68
CA ILE A 243 -8.06 -4.71 3.43
C ILE A 243 -8.27 -5.49 4.73
N ILE A 244 -8.30 -6.83 4.68
CA ILE A 244 -8.47 -7.67 5.87
C ILE A 244 -7.33 -7.44 6.88
N PHE A 245 -6.07 -7.41 6.43
CA PHE A 245 -4.91 -7.20 7.29
C PHE A 245 -4.92 -5.84 7.99
N ILE A 246 -5.27 -4.76 7.27
CA ILE A 246 -5.34 -3.40 7.83
C ILE A 246 -6.52 -3.25 8.78
N LEU A 247 -7.71 -3.76 8.42
CA LEU A 247 -8.89 -3.73 9.30
C LEU A 247 -8.68 -4.54 10.59
N LEU A 248 -8.12 -5.76 10.48
CA LEU A 248 -7.78 -6.57 11.66
C LEU A 248 -6.78 -5.84 12.57
N SER A 249 -5.75 -5.22 11.98
CA SER A 249 -4.73 -4.47 12.73
C SER A 249 -5.26 -3.16 13.33
N LEU A 250 -6.37 -2.62 12.82
CA LEU A 250 -7.09 -1.49 13.42
C LEU A 250 -8.00 -1.95 14.56
N VAL A 251 -8.77 -3.03 14.36
CA VAL A 251 -9.68 -3.61 15.37
C VAL A 251 -8.90 -4.08 16.60
N ILE A 252 -7.75 -4.77 16.43
CA ILE A 252 -6.88 -5.19 17.54
C ILE A 252 -6.43 -3.97 18.37
N ARG A 253 -6.02 -2.86 17.72
CA ARG A 253 -5.61 -1.64 18.43
C ARG A 253 -6.77 -0.94 19.15
N PHE A 254 -7.97 -0.92 18.57
CA PHE A 254 -9.16 -0.41 19.25
C PHE A 254 -9.52 -1.21 20.51
N ILE A 255 -9.43 -2.55 20.44
CA ILE A 255 -9.65 -3.45 21.59
C ILE A 255 -8.58 -3.23 22.67
N LEU A 256 -7.29 -3.17 22.30
CA LEU A 256 -6.19 -2.93 23.23
C LEU A 256 -6.33 -1.59 23.96
N TYR A 257 -6.66 -0.51 23.23
CA TYR A 257 -6.93 0.80 23.82
C TYR A 257 -8.06 0.73 24.87
N LYS A 258 -9.24 0.21 24.48
CA LYS A 258 -10.41 0.08 25.36
C LYS A 258 -10.16 -0.81 26.58
N THR A 259 -9.25 -1.77 26.49
CA THR A 259 -8.95 -2.73 27.58
C THR A 259 -7.88 -2.21 28.54
N THR A 260 -6.90 -1.45 28.03
CA THR A 260 -5.70 -1.07 28.82
C THR A 260 -5.85 0.29 29.50
N ASN A 261 -6.76 1.16 29.01
CA ASN A 261 -7.07 2.48 29.56
C ASN A 261 -5.88 3.48 29.62
N GLN A 262 -4.73 3.12 29.03
CA GLN A 262 -3.64 4.03 28.72
C GLN A 262 -4.05 4.97 27.57
N SER A 263 -3.48 6.17 27.54
CA SER A 263 -3.70 7.08 26.41
C SER A 263 -3.11 6.48 25.13
N LEU A 264 -3.70 6.82 23.98
CA LEU A 264 -3.24 6.31 22.68
C LEU A 264 -1.77 6.67 22.39
N ASP A 265 -1.28 7.76 22.99
CA ASP A 265 0.07 8.28 22.86
C ASP A 265 1.12 7.51 23.67
N GLU A 266 0.72 6.87 24.78
CA GLU A 266 1.61 6.03 25.59
C GLU A 266 1.88 4.66 24.94
N VAL A 267 0.94 4.15 24.13
CA VAL A 267 1.01 2.79 23.58
C VAL A 267 1.86 2.72 22.30
N GLU A 268 1.59 3.55 21.28
CA GLU A 268 2.45 3.67 20.08
C GLU A 268 2.47 5.10 19.53
N SER A 269 3.66 5.70 19.43
CA SER A 269 3.85 6.93 18.67
C SER A 269 3.48 6.73 17.19
N ASN A 270 2.70 7.65 16.62
CA ASN A 270 2.14 7.65 15.25
C ASN A 270 0.81 6.87 15.08
N ASN A 271 -0.18 7.17 15.95
CA ASN A 271 -1.52 6.56 15.93
C ASN A 271 -2.43 7.12 14.80
N TYR A 272 -3.46 6.35 14.43
CA TYR A 272 -4.36 6.68 13.31
C TYR A 272 -5.43 7.72 13.67
N LEU A 273 -5.72 7.86 14.97
CA LEU A 273 -6.64 8.85 15.55
C LEU A 273 -5.90 10.04 16.19
N ASP A 274 -4.59 10.15 15.97
CA ASP A 274 -3.83 11.35 16.35
C ASP A 274 -4.29 12.52 15.48
N HIS A 275 -4.99 13.48 16.11
CA HIS A 275 -5.50 14.66 15.43
C HIS A 275 -4.33 15.61 15.16
N VAL A 276 -4.19 16.05 13.90
CA VAL A 276 -3.29 17.15 13.56
C VAL A 276 -3.89 18.45 14.12
N ASN A 277 -3.63 18.71 15.39
CA ASN A 277 -3.75 20.04 15.96
C ASN A 277 -2.65 20.90 15.31
N ASP A 278 -3.03 21.71 14.35
CA ASP A 278 -2.26 22.89 13.98
C ASP A 278 -2.16 23.82 15.22
N ASP A 279 -1.00 24.42 15.42
CA ASP A 279 -0.72 25.30 16.57
C ASP A 279 -1.51 26.62 16.47
N THR A 280 -2.78 26.65 16.91
CA THR A 280 -3.57 27.90 17.01
C THR A 280 -3.17 28.71 18.24
N ASP A 281 -2.20 29.60 18.04
CA ASP A 281 -1.93 30.84 18.79
C ASP A 281 -2.07 30.76 20.33
N ASP A 282 -1.06 30.18 20.99
CA ASP A 282 -0.81 30.36 22.43
C ASP A 282 -0.28 31.78 22.73
N SER A 283 -1.13 32.79 22.50
CA SER A 283 -0.78 34.21 22.61
C SER A 283 -1.89 35.07 23.22
N ASN A 284 -2.33 34.74 24.44
CA ASN A 284 -2.81 35.74 25.41
C ASN A 284 -2.93 35.20 26.84
N LYS A 285 -1.84 35.32 27.62
CA LYS A 285 -1.87 35.30 29.09
C LYS A 285 -0.99 36.41 29.67
N THR A 286 -1.43 37.65 29.45
CA THR A 286 -0.92 38.83 30.17
C THR A 286 -1.57 38.88 31.56
N SER A 287 -0.80 39.27 32.57
CA SER A 287 -1.20 39.27 33.98
C SER A 287 -2.38 40.17 34.31
N ASN A 288 -3.13 39.80 35.34
CA ASN A 288 -3.49 40.70 36.45
C ASN A 288 -3.88 39.88 37.70
N SER A 289 -3.87 40.52 38.87
CA SER A 289 -3.95 39.87 40.18
C SER A 289 -4.99 40.51 41.10
N GLU A 290 -5.37 39.75 42.15
CA GLU A 290 -5.97 40.19 43.42
C GLU A 290 -7.47 40.59 43.49
N LEU A 291 -8.17 39.93 44.44
CA LEU A 291 -9.10 40.49 45.45
C LEU A 291 -10.48 41.05 45.00
N ASP A 292 -11.62 40.87 45.70
CA ASP A 292 -11.96 40.06 46.91
C ASP A 292 -13.50 39.98 47.13
N LYS A 293 -14.03 38.89 47.74
CA LYS A 293 -15.38 38.76 48.41
C LYS A 293 -16.67 39.02 47.56
N LYS A 294 -17.91 38.58 47.91
CA LYS A 294 -18.51 37.75 49.00
C LYS A 294 -19.93 37.25 48.61
N GLU A 295 -20.44 36.21 49.30
CA GLU A 295 -21.88 35.93 49.62
C GLU A 295 -22.88 35.61 48.47
N THR A 296 -23.97 34.81 48.60
CA THR A 296 -24.49 33.94 49.70
C THR A 296 -25.44 32.81 49.18
N SER A 297 -25.43 31.67 49.89
CA SER A 297 -26.37 30.53 50.06
C SER A 297 -27.77 30.42 49.38
N HIS A 298 -28.09 29.17 48.94
CA HIS A 298 -29.33 28.34 49.15
C HIS A 298 -30.76 28.89 48.82
N GLN A 299 -31.87 28.13 48.65
CA GLN A 299 -32.17 26.74 48.18
C GLN A 299 -33.72 26.44 48.25
N SER A 300 -34.45 26.29 47.13
CA SER A 300 -35.81 25.66 47.00
C SER A 300 -36.28 25.73 45.53
N LEU A 301 -36.75 24.70 44.81
CA LEU A 301 -37.93 23.79 44.95
C LEU A 301 -39.29 24.37 44.51
N GLN A 302 -39.92 23.69 43.52
CA GLN A 302 -41.38 23.63 43.19
C GLN A 302 -42.10 24.92 42.71
N GLU A 303 -43.15 24.90 41.85
CA GLU A 303 -43.68 23.93 40.86
C GLU A 303 -44.78 24.58 39.97
N ASN A 304 -45.27 23.86 38.95
CA ASN A 304 -46.62 23.91 38.33
C ASN A 304 -47.00 24.85 37.14
N ASN A 305 -47.86 24.25 36.31
CA ASN A 305 -48.85 24.74 35.32
C ASN A 305 -48.40 25.14 33.89
N VAL A 306 -48.97 24.65 32.75
CA VAL A 306 -50.29 24.07 32.30
C VAL A 306 -51.06 25.10 31.43
N THR A 307 -51.56 24.81 30.21
CA THR A 307 -51.75 23.55 29.42
C THR A 307 -51.48 23.76 27.90
N HIS A 308 -51.89 22.78 27.06
CA HIS A 308 -52.21 22.87 25.61
C HIS A 308 -51.07 22.48 24.62
N THR A 309 -51.32 21.80 23.48
CA THR A 309 -52.58 21.21 22.96
C THR A 309 -52.35 19.96 22.07
N GLN A 310 -53.46 19.36 21.61
CA GLN A 310 -53.65 18.17 20.75
C GLN A 310 -53.06 18.32 19.31
N THR A 311 -53.00 17.32 18.40
CA THR A 311 -53.90 16.14 18.21
C THR A 311 -53.28 15.03 17.33
N ASN A 312 -53.64 13.76 17.59
CA ASN A 312 -53.70 12.56 16.70
C ASN A 312 -52.40 12.03 16.02
N GLU A 313 -52.13 10.72 15.85
CA GLU A 313 -52.92 9.53 15.39
C GLU A 313 -53.26 9.57 13.88
N SER A 314 -53.13 8.53 13.03
CA SER A 314 -52.53 7.17 13.06
C SER A 314 -52.39 6.68 11.57
N GLU A 315 -51.95 5.50 11.13
CA GLU A 315 -51.66 4.20 11.79
C GLU A 315 -50.53 3.38 11.06
N VAL A 316 -50.82 2.18 10.53
CA VAL A 316 -49.92 1.13 9.98
C VAL A 316 -50.38 0.68 8.58
N GLN A 317 -49.46 0.33 7.66
CA GLN A 317 -49.65 -0.86 6.80
C GLN A 317 -48.37 -1.44 6.18
N ASP A 318 -48.52 -2.67 5.67
CA ASP A 318 -47.50 -3.66 5.29
C ASP A 318 -47.50 -3.95 3.78
N SER A 319 -46.40 -4.43 3.20
CA SER A 319 -46.38 -5.14 1.90
C SER A 319 -45.04 -5.84 1.60
N ASP A 320 -45.07 -7.16 1.49
CA ASP A 320 -44.10 -7.97 0.75
C ASP A 320 -44.02 -7.56 -0.74
N HIS A 321 -42.88 -7.79 -1.41
CA HIS A 321 -42.85 -8.63 -2.63
C HIS A 321 -41.44 -8.94 -3.20
N HIS A 322 -41.08 -10.24 -3.13
CA HIS A 322 -40.50 -11.06 -4.21
C HIS A 322 -39.06 -10.88 -4.75
N LEU A 323 -38.34 -12.03 -4.77
CA LEU A 323 -37.20 -12.26 -5.65
C LEU A 323 -37.61 -12.56 -7.12
N LYS A 324 -36.74 -12.13 -8.04
CA LYS A 324 -36.53 -12.61 -9.43
C LYS A 324 -35.09 -12.25 -9.84
N SER A 325 -34.39 -12.91 -10.76
CA SER A 325 -34.40 -14.28 -11.28
C SER A 325 -33.12 -14.45 -12.13
N SER A 326 -32.63 -15.68 -12.35
CA SER A 326 -31.37 -15.95 -13.06
C SER A 326 -31.26 -15.31 -14.46
N SER A 327 -30.14 -14.64 -14.74
CA SER A 327 -29.69 -14.36 -16.11
C SER A 327 -29.14 -15.63 -16.77
N LYS A 328 -29.32 -15.75 -18.09
CA LYS A 328 -28.79 -16.89 -18.87
C LYS A 328 -27.29 -16.77 -19.09
N TYR A 329 -26.64 -17.92 -19.18
CA TYR A 329 -25.30 -18.07 -19.74
C TYR A 329 -25.36 -17.90 -21.27
N THR A 330 -24.44 -17.14 -21.86
CA THR A 330 -24.27 -17.02 -23.31
C THR A 330 -22.87 -17.50 -23.70
N GLU A 331 -22.83 -18.49 -24.59
CA GLU A 331 -21.62 -19.24 -24.96
C GLU A 331 -20.86 -18.58 -26.12
N ASP A 332 -20.55 -17.29 -25.99
CA ASP A 332 -19.81 -16.51 -27.00
C ASP A 332 -18.50 -15.94 -26.43
N ARG A 333 -17.47 -16.80 -26.41
CA ARG A 333 -16.06 -16.43 -26.31
C ARG A 333 -15.26 -17.10 -27.43
N ARG A 334 -15.49 -16.65 -28.67
CA ARG A 334 -14.48 -16.79 -29.73
C ARG A 334 -13.55 -15.59 -29.68
N SER A 335 -12.24 -15.86 -29.71
CA SER A 335 -11.22 -14.81 -29.74
C SER A 335 -11.10 -14.27 -31.15
N SER A 336 -11.17 -12.94 -31.32
CA SER A 336 -10.97 -12.26 -32.62
C SER A 336 -9.58 -12.47 -33.22
N VAL A 337 -8.63 -13.00 -32.45
CA VAL A 337 -7.33 -13.46 -32.97
C VAL A 337 -7.48 -14.70 -33.85
N VAL A 338 -8.47 -15.57 -33.58
CA VAL A 338 -8.68 -16.82 -34.32
C VAL A 338 -9.30 -16.57 -35.69
N ASP A 339 -10.23 -15.62 -35.81
CA ASP A 339 -10.90 -15.34 -37.07
C ASP A 339 -9.97 -14.68 -38.09
N ASN A 340 -9.14 -13.71 -37.67
CA ASN A 340 -8.12 -13.08 -38.53
C ASN A 340 -7.15 -14.11 -39.13
N VAL A 341 -6.62 -15.03 -38.31
CA VAL A 341 -5.73 -16.11 -38.78
C VAL A 341 -6.43 -17.06 -39.75
N LYS A 342 -7.76 -17.21 -39.61
CA LYS A 342 -8.57 -18.10 -40.46
C LYS A 342 -8.92 -17.46 -41.81
N GLU A 343 -9.03 -16.14 -41.89
CA GLU A 343 -9.12 -15.43 -43.17
C GLU A 343 -7.78 -15.45 -43.91
N GLU A 344 -6.67 -15.14 -43.21
CA GLU A 344 -5.32 -15.13 -43.78
C GLU A 344 -4.92 -16.49 -44.39
N ILE A 345 -5.21 -17.61 -43.71
CA ILE A 345 -4.97 -18.97 -44.23
C ILE A 345 -5.84 -19.28 -45.47
N ASN A 346 -7.09 -18.80 -45.52
CA ASN A 346 -8.00 -19.08 -46.63
C ASN A 346 -7.58 -18.35 -47.91
N ASP A 347 -7.10 -17.11 -47.82
CA ASP A 347 -6.68 -16.35 -49.00
C ASP A 347 -5.32 -16.84 -49.56
N ILE A 348 -4.41 -17.33 -48.71
CA ILE A 348 -3.21 -18.07 -49.14
C ILE A 348 -3.57 -19.32 -49.96
N HIS A 349 -4.69 -19.99 -49.65
CA HIS A 349 -5.21 -21.13 -50.40
C HIS A 349 -5.98 -20.77 -51.68
N LYS A 350 -6.49 -19.53 -51.81
CA LYS A 350 -7.06 -19.04 -53.07
C LYS A 350 -6.00 -18.53 -54.05
N SER A 351 -4.87 -18.02 -53.54
CA SER A 351 -3.80 -17.45 -54.37
C SER A 351 -2.88 -18.49 -55.04
N ASN A 352 -3.10 -19.79 -54.82
CA ASN A 352 -2.24 -20.88 -55.31
C ASN A 352 -3.03 -21.92 -56.14
N LYS A 353 -3.93 -21.47 -57.03
CA LYS A 353 -4.73 -22.37 -57.88
C LYS A 353 -5.10 -21.74 -59.23
#